data_AF-A0A9W6CH05-F1
#
_entry.id   AF-A0A9W6CH05-F1
#
_cell.length_a   1.000
_cell.length_b   1.000
_cell.length_c   1.000
_cell.angle_alpha   90.00
_cell.angle_beta   90.00
_cell.angle_gamma   90.00
#
_symmetry.space_group_name_H-M   'P 1'
#
loop_
_entity.id
_entity.type
_entity.pdbx_description
1 polymer ?
#
loop_
_entity_poly.entity_id
_entity_poly.type
_entity_poly.pdbx_seq_one_letter_code
_entity_poly.pdbx_strand_id
1 'polypeptide(L)'
;MRKKIVTWMIDNGSIDEEEREIYEYAIQSLKLLIMPVFYAVFMGYILQEWRITACFVFVFAIVRKFSGGYHAKTELQCTFFSILSIFAGVEITRMIVPG
;
A
#
# COMPACT_ATOMS: atom_id res chain seq x y z
N MET A 1 13.74 -5.32 -1.00
CA MET A 1 13.72 -4.51 0.25
C MET A 1 13.58 -5.39 1.49
N ARG A 2 12.57 -6.27 1.60
CA ARG A 2 12.35 -7.12 2.79
C ARG A 2 13.59 -7.89 3.27
N LYS A 3 14.28 -8.60 2.36
CA LYS A 3 15.46 -9.42 2.67
C LYS A 3 16.60 -8.61 3.30
N LYS A 4 16.81 -7.39 2.81
CA LYS A 4 17.85 -6.48 3.33
C LYS A 4 17.54 -6.02 4.76
N ILE A 5 16.27 -5.73 5.04
CA ILE A 5 15.84 -5.30 6.39
C ILE A 5 16.00 -6.47 7.37
N VAL A 6 15.53 -7.67 7.00
CA VAL A 6 15.66 -8.86 7.86
C VAL A 6 17.12 -9.24 8.07
N THR A 7 17.95 -9.22 7.02
CA THR A 7 19.40 -9.44 7.17
C THR A 7 20.03 -8.42 8.13
N TRP A 8 19.68 -7.13 8.02
CA TRP A 8 20.19 -6.12 8.95
C TRP A 8 19.74 -6.36 10.41
N MET A 9 18.52 -6.85 10.63
CA MET A 9 18.02 -7.20 11.97
C MET A 9 18.77 -8.41 12.56
N ILE A 10 19.12 -9.39 11.73
CA ILE A 10 19.92 -10.56 12.12
C ILE A 10 21.37 -10.14 12.43
N ASP A 11 21.97 -9.31 11.57
CA ASP A 11 23.33 -8.80 11.75
C ASP A 11 23.48 -8.00 13.06
N ASN A 12 22.40 -7.32 13.48
CA ASN A 12 22.34 -6.60 14.76
C ASN A 12 21.94 -7.48 15.96
N GLY A 13 21.75 -8.79 15.78
CA GLY A 13 21.34 -9.71 16.84
C GLY A 13 19.95 -9.43 17.41
N SER A 14 19.07 -8.78 16.63
CA SER A 14 17.71 -8.45 17.07
C SER A 14 16.71 -9.59 16.84
N ILE A 15 17.01 -10.51 15.92
CA ILE A 15 16.21 -11.70 15.58
C ILE A 15 17.16 -12.84 15.19
N ASP A 16 16.73 -14.09 15.37
CA ASP A 16 17.52 -15.25 14.99
C ASP A 16 17.34 -15.59 13.49
N GLU A 17 18.35 -16.23 12.88
CA GLU A 17 18.31 -16.61 11.46
C GLU A 17 17.17 -17.61 11.17
N GLU A 18 16.78 -18.43 12.15
CA GLU A 18 15.63 -19.35 12.05
C GLU A 18 14.29 -18.61 11.90
N GLU A 19 14.19 -17.38 12.42
CA GLU A 19 12.98 -16.56 12.36
C GLU A 19 12.89 -15.73 11.07
N ARG A 20 13.89 -15.81 10.19
CA ARG A 20 14.00 -15.00 8.96
C ARG A 20 12.70 -15.01 8.16
N GLU A 21 12.13 -16.18 7.91
CA GLU A 21 10.93 -16.31 7.06
C GLU A 21 9.71 -15.62 7.67
N ILE A 22 9.55 -15.73 9.00
CA ILE A 22 8.45 -15.12 9.75
C ILE A 22 8.56 -13.59 9.67
N TYR A 23 9.76 -13.05 9.87
CA TYR A 23 10.00 -11.60 9.79
C TYR A 23 9.91 -11.07 8.36
N GLU A 24 10.35 -11.82 7.36
CA GLU A 24 10.16 -11.43 5.96
C GLU A 24 8.68 -11.32 5.58
N TYR A 25 7.85 -12.26 6.07
CA TYR A 25 6.41 -12.22 5.92
C TYR A 25 5.78 -11.07 6.71
N ALA A 26 6.26 -10.81 7.93
CA ALA A 26 5.79 -9.69 8.76
C ALA A 26 6.03 -8.35 8.07
N ILE A 27 7.22 -8.13 7.50
CA ILE A 27 7.53 -6.91 6.72
C ILE A 27 6.62 -6.79 5.50
N GLN A 28 6.36 -7.90 4.80
CA GLN A 28 5.45 -7.90 3.66
C GLN A 28 4.03 -7.53 4.08
N SER A 29 3.55 -8.09 5.18
CA SER A 29 2.23 -7.79 5.76
C SER A 29 2.13 -6.35 6.22
N LEU A 30 3.18 -5.82 6.83
CA LEU A 30 3.26 -4.43 7.27
C LEU A 30 3.19 -3.46 6.08
N LYS A 31 3.89 -3.76 4.98
CA LYS A 31 3.76 -2.98 3.73
C LYS A 31 2.32 -2.96 3.22
N LEU A 32 1.62 -4.10 3.26
CA LEU A 32 0.22 -4.19 2.82
C LEU A 32 -0.72 -3.35 3.70
N LEU A 33 -0.38 -3.15 4.98
CA LEU A 33 -1.16 -2.32 5.90
C LEU A 33 -0.82 -0.82 5.78
N ILE A 34 0.47 -0.48 5.69
CA ILE A 34 0.92 0.93 5.71
C ILE A 34 0.67 1.63 4.38
N MET A 35 0.92 0.96 3.24
CA MET A 35 0.83 1.61 1.92
C MET A 35 -0.55 2.20 1.62
N PRO A 36 -1.68 1.49 1.85
CA PRO A 36 -3.00 2.07 1.67
C PRO A 36 -3.27 3.28 2.57
N VAL A 37 -2.87 3.23 3.84
CA VAL A 37 -3.05 4.33 4.78
C VAL A 37 -2.27 5.57 4.31
N PHE A 38 -1.04 5.37 3.88
CA PHE A 38 -0.22 6.45 3.30
C PHE A 38 -0.90 7.08 2.07
N TYR A 39 -1.41 6.27 1.14
CA TYR A 39 -2.12 6.79 -0.03
C TYR A 39 -3.43 7.50 0.35
N ALA A 40 -4.18 7.00 1.33
CA ALA A 40 -5.40 7.67 1.81
C ALA A 40 -5.12 9.05 2.39
N VAL A 41 -4.08 9.18 3.22
CA VAL A 41 -3.69 10.46 3.83
C VAL A 41 -3.20 11.43 2.76
N PHE A 42 -2.34 10.98 1.85
CA PHE A 42 -1.80 11.81 0.78
C PHE A 42 -2.91 12.32 -0.17
N MET A 43 -3.81 11.43 -0.59
CA MET A 43 -4.91 11.79 -1.49
C MET A 43 -5.98 12.61 -0.80
N GLY A 44 -6.28 12.33 0.47
CA GLY A 44 -7.22 13.12 1.27
C GLY A 44 -6.76 14.56 1.45
N TYR A 45 -5.45 14.77 1.62
CA TYR A 45 -4.86 16.11 1.67
C TYR A 45 -5.00 16.87 0.33
N ILE A 46 -4.79 16.20 -0.81
CA ILE A 46 -4.89 16.83 -2.13
C ILE A 46 -6.34 17.13 -2.51
N LEU A 47 -7.24 16.17 -2.28
CA LEU A 47 -8.61 16.20 -2.79
C LEU A 47 -9.59 16.87 -1.82
N GLN A 48 -9.21 17.04 -0.55
CA GLN A 48 -10.01 17.61 0.55
C GLN A 48 -11.33 16.86 0.87
N GLU A 49 -11.58 15.72 0.22
CA GLU A 49 -12.78 14.89 0.38
C GLU A 49 -12.45 13.57 1.11
N TRP A 50 -12.30 13.65 2.44
CA TRP A 50 -11.81 12.55 3.27
C TRP A 50 -12.73 11.32 3.28
N ARG A 51 -14.05 11.50 3.23
CA ARG A 51 -15.02 10.40 3.29
C ARG A 51 -14.94 9.52 2.05
N ILE A 52 -15.00 10.14 0.88
CA ILE A 52 -14.93 9.45 -0.42
C ILE A 52 -13.55 8.80 -0.60
N THR A 53 -12.49 9.54 -0.27
CA THR A 53 -11.11 9.04 -0.38
C THR A 53 -10.87 7.82 0.51
N ALA A 54 -11.34 7.83 1.77
CA ALA A 54 -11.19 6.71 2.68
C ALA A 54 -11.92 5.44 2.17
N CYS A 55 -13.17 5.59 1.73
CA CYS A 55 -13.93 4.48 1.16
C CYS A 55 -13.26 3.90 -0.09
N PHE A 56 -12.81 4.76 -1.01
CA PHE A 56 -12.17 4.30 -2.25
C PHE A 56 -10.85 3.58 -1.98
N VAL A 57 -9.99 4.15 -1.12
CA VAL A 57 -8.70 3.54 -0.80
C VAL A 57 -8.87 2.22 -0.04
N PHE A 58 -9.88 2.10 0.82
CA PHE A 58 -10.19 0.84 1.50
C PHE A 58 -10.58 -0.27 0.51
N VAL A 59 -11.51 0.03 -0.41
CA VAL A 59 -11.92 -0.93 -1.46
C VAL A 59 -10.74 -1.28 -2.37
N PHE A 60 -9.96 -0.27 -2.79
CA PHE A 60 -8.76 -0.48 -3.62
C PHE A 60 -7.72 -1.36 -2.90
N ALA A 61 -7.53 -1.18 -1.60
CA ALA A 61 -6.62 -1.99 -0.79
C ALA A 61 -7.05 -3.47 -0.74
N ILE A 62 -8.35 -3.73 -0.55
CA ILE A 62 -8.91 -5.09 -0.59
C ILE A 62 -8.69 -5.72 -1.96
N VAL A 63 -9.08 -5.03 -3.04
CA VAL A 63 -8.91 -5.53 -4.41
C VAL A 63 -7.44 -5.83 -4.70
N ARG A 64 -6.53 -4.93 -4.30
CA ARG A 64 -5.08 -5.11 -4.45
C ARG A 64 -4.55 -6.31 -3.65
N LYS A 65 -5.05 -6.54 -2.43
CA LYS A 65 -4.66 -7.68 -1.60
C LYS A 65 -5.06 -9.01 -2.24
N PHE A 66 -6.27 -9.10 -2.80
CA PHE A 66 -6.80 -10.34 -3.38
C PHE A 66 -6.37 -10.59 -4.83
N SER A 67 -5.98 -9.56 -5.58
CA SER A 67 -5.48 -9.70 -6.96
C SER A 67 -4.03 -10.20 -7.03
N GLY A 68 -3.36 -10.44 -5.90
CA GLY A 68 -1.94 -10.84 -5.86
C GLY A 68 -0.96 -9.73 -6.28
N GLY A 69 -1.48 -8.54 -6.61
CA GLY A 69 -0.74 -7.43 -7.20
C GLY A 69 -0.49 -7.59 -8.70
N TYR A 70 -0.26 -6.46 -9.38
CA TYR A 70 0.27 -6.47 -10.75
C TYR A 70 1.72 -6.94 -10.68
N HIS A 71 2.11 -7.93 -11.51
CA HIS A 71 3.50 -8.38 -11.67
C HIS A 71 4.30 -7.31 -12.44
N ALA A 72 4.30 -6.07 -11.95
CA ALA A 72 5.12 -4.99 -12.47
C ALA A 72 6.58 -5.38 -12.28
N LYS A 73 7.42 -5.07 -13.28
CA LYS A 73 8.86 -5.30 -13.18
C LYS A 73 9.50 -4.56 -11.99
N THR A 74 8.84 -3.53 -11.44
CA THR A 74 9.30 -2.77 -10.27
C THR A 74 8.16 -2.36 -9.31
N GLU A 75 8.46 -2.30 -8.00
CA GLU A 75 7.53 -1.78 -6.96
C GLU A 75 7.09 -0.32 -7.25
N LEU A 76 7.94 0.46 -7.94
CA LEU A 76 7.70 1.85 -8.32
C LEU A 76 6.59 1.98 -9.38
N GLN A 77 6.63 1.16 -10.43
CA GLN A 77 5.57 1.16 -11.45
C GLN A 77 4.22 0.82 -10.83
N CYS A 78 4.19 -0.17 -9.94
CA CYS A 78 2.98 -0.55 -9.24
C CYS A 78 2.43 0.60 -8.37
N THR A 79 3.32 1.30 -7.66
CA THR A 79 2.98 2.49 -6.86
C THR A 79 2.37 3.59 -7.73
N PHE A 80 3.01 3.92 -8.86
CA PHE A 80 2.53 4.97 -9.76
C PHE A 80 1.13 4.69 -10.31
N PHE A 81 0.90 3.49 -10.85
CA PHE A 81 -0.43 3.11 -11.36
C PHE A 81 -1.49 3.08 -10.26
N SER A 82 -1.11 2.77 -9.03
CA SER A 82 -2.04 2.79 -7.89
C SER A 82 -2.48 4.20 -7.55
N ILE A 83 -1.54 5.14 -7.49
CA ILE A 83 -1.84 6.56 -7.26
C ILE A 83 -2.76 7.09 -8.37
N LEU A 84 -2.45 6.79 -9.63
CA LEU A 84 -3.28 7.19 -10.76
C LEU A 84 -4.70 6.61 -10.68
N SER A 85 -4.83 5.33 -10.33
CA SER A 85 -6.12 4.66 -10.20
C SER A 85 -6.97 5.26 -9.07
N ILE A 86 -6.34 5.58 -7.93
CA ILE A 86 -7.01 6.25 -6.81
C ILE A 86 -7.44 7.67 -7.20
N PHE A 87 -6.57 8.42 -7.88
CA PHE A 87 -6.88 9.78 -8.34
C PHE A 87 -8.09 9.77 -9.27
N ALA A 88 -8.04 8.96 -10.33
CA ALA A 88 -9.13 8.84 -11.28
C ALA A 88 -10.43 8.37 -10.62
N GLY A 89 -10.35 7.38 -9.72
CA GLY A 89 -11.50 6.86 -9.02
C GLY A 89 -12.21 7.87 -8.12
N VAL A 90 -11.45 8.68 -7.38
CA VAL A 90 -12.03 9.73 -6.52
C VAL A 90 -12.63 10.86 -7.37
N GLU A 91 -11.96 11.30 -8.43
CA GLU A 91 -12.50 12.33 -9.34
C GLU A 91 -13.80 11.87 -10.03
N ILE A 92 -13.85 10.63 -10.51
CA ILE A 92 -15.08 10.05 -11.08
C ILE A 92 -16.19 10.00 -10.02
N THR A 93 -15.87 9.56 -8.79
CA THR A 93 -16.87 9.48 -7.71
C THR A 93 -17.40 10.86 -7.35
N ARG A 94 -16.54 11.90 -7.38
CA ARG A 94 -16.93 13.30 -7.19
C ARG A 94 -17.85 13.83 -8.29
N MET A 95 -17.65 13.41 -9.54
CA MET A 95 -18.55 13.78 -10.65
C MET A 95 -19.93 13.12 -10.54
N ILE A 96 -20.00 11.89 -10.02
CA ILE A 96 -21.23 11.10 -9.90
C ILE A 96 -22.03 11.48 -8.65
N VAL A 97 -21.33 11.76 -7.54
CA VAL A 97 -21.93 12.18 -6.27
C VAL A 97 -21.59 13.66 -6.06
N PRO A 98 -22.38 14.59 -6.65
CA PRO A 98 -22.24 15.99 -6.28
C PRO A 98 -22.61 16.13 -4.80
N GLY A 99 -21.66 16.64 -4.01
CA GLY A 99 -21.84 16.92 -2.58
C GLY A 99 -22.84 18.03 -2.31
#